data_AF-A0A653BV94-F1
#
_entry.id   AF-A0A653BV94-F1
#
_cell.length_a   1.000
_cell.length_b   1.000
_cell.length_c   1.000
_cell.angle_alpha   90.00
_cell.angle_beta   90.00
_cell.angle_gamma   90.00
#
_symmetry.space_group_name_H-M   'P 1'
#
loop_
_entity.id
_entity.type
_entity.pdbx_description
1 polymer ?
#
loop_
_entity_poly.entity_id
_entity_poly.type
_entity_poly.pdbx_seq_one_letter_code
_entity_poly.pdbx_strand_id
1 'polypeptide(L)'
;MSEDIEFSDKNEDSSSMTPQDKQMNETDSSKQLETERYEKKNVEAGNCYCGKDRNLNIIELLCANCTRWFHESCIGYQLGKLVPFLTNYVFLCKNCSPTGLETFKKSQAQTFQMCITAIANLQQTSSKEGTNKTMFSKDKEIIPYLEYHWEALTTTSRRVTTSWHVTVTKALIKDIHILFVFEDHPTDGHMYGLINSDLTHIKPNYEAMIKGGTLKVTDMGIQHVPVSGGVKSRNAKRKFFGDVGAQGKKGRGVDLGTPKLPAHGYPLDHPFNKDGYRYLLAEPDPHAPFRQVFITYTLIIIIPRLYFFIV
;
A
#
# COMPACT_ATOMS: atom_id res chain seq x y z
N MET A 1 16.09 -77.56 39.13
CA MET A 1 14.67 -77.20 39.30
C MET A 1 14.23 -76.65 37.96
N SER A 2 14.18 -77.45 36.90
CA SER A 2 13.40 -78.71 36.67
C SER A 2 11.93 -78.43 36.40
N GLU A 3 11.39 -79.17 35.42
CA GLU A 3 10.02 -79.22 34.87
C GLU A 3 9.83 -78.27 33.67
N ASP A 4 10.04 -78.70 32.40
CA ASP A 4 9.36 -79.73 31.57
C ASP A 4 7.85 -79.41 31.40
N ILE A 5 7.27 -79.26 30.20
CA ILE A 5 6.75 -80.30 29.27
C ILE A 5 6.25 -79.54 28.01
N GLU A 6 6.74 -79.74 26.78
CA GLU A 6 6.53 -80.81 25.78
C GLU A 6 5.18 -80.80 25.00
N PHE A 7 5.30 -80.93 23.66
CA PHE A 7 4.43 -81.63 22.69
C PHE A 7 3.91 -80.88 21.43
N SER A 8 4.67 -81.12 20.35
CA SER A 8 4.39 -81.39 18.92
C SER A 8 2.98 -81.39 18.30
N ASP A 9 2.88 -80.93 17.05
CA ASP A 9 2.87 -81.76 15.80
C ASP A 9 2.87 -80.85 14.54
N LYS A 10 3.89 -80.92 13.67
CA LYS A 10 3.95 -81.67 12.39
C LYS A 10 2.77 -81.45 11.42
N ASN A 11 3.06 -80.82 10.28
CA ASN A 11 3.10 -81.56 9.00
C ASN A 11 3.68 -80.68 7.87
N GLU A 12 4.74 -81.21 7.26
CA GLU A 12 5.14 -80.92 5.90
C GLU A 12 4.08 -81.48 4.95
N ASP A 13 3.76 -80.77 3.87
CA ASP A 13 3.70 -81.48 2.60
C ASP A 13 4.10 -80.58 1.42
N SER A 14 4.94 -81.16 0.60
CA SER A 14 5.42 -80.66 -0.67
C SER A 14 4.39 -80.97 -1.75
N SER A 15 4.23 -80.11 -2.77
CA SER A 15 4.29 -80.51 -4.19
C SER A 15 3.70 -79.50 -5.17
N SER A 16 4.39 -79.47 -6.32
CA SER A 16 3.89 -79.23 -7.69
C SER A 16 3.90 -77.80 -8.24
N MET A 17 4.55 -77.67 -9.40
CA MET A 17 4.69 -76.47 -10.23
C MET A 17 3.61 -76.38 -11.32
N THR A 18 3.43 -75.15 -11.84
CA THR A 18 3.01 -74.70 -13.20
C THR A 18 1.53 -74.27 -13.41
N PRO A 19 1.19 -73.48 -14.46
CA PRO A 19 1.40 -72.02 -14.51
C PRO A 19 0.21 -71.24 -15.14
N GLN A 20 -0.38 -70.27 -14.44
CA GLN A 20 -1.36 -69.27 -14.93
C GLN A 20 -1.66 -68.38 -13.71
N ASP A 21 -1.62 -67.06 -13.66
CA ASP A 21 -1.82 -66.05 -14.69
C ASP A 21 -1.02 -64.78 -14.35
N LYS A 22 -0.53 -64.13 -15.40
CA LYS A 22 -0.12 -62.73 -15.35
C LYS A 22 -1.36 -61.87 -15.21
N GLN A 23 -1.47 -61.11 -14.12
CA GLN A 23 -1.82 -59.67 -14.13
C GLN A 23 -2.02 -59.19 -12.69
N MET A 24 -1.74 -57.90 -12.48
CA MET A 24 -2.00 -57.11 -11.27
C MET A 24 -0.88 -57.12 -10.21
N ASN A 25 0.18 -56.35 -10.47
CA ASN A 25 0.91 -55.69 -9.36
C ASN A 25 1.62 -54.40 -9.83
N GLU A 26 0.86 -53.48 -10.42
CA GLU A 26 1.37 -52.16 -10.87
C GLU A 26 0.62 -50.97 -10.23
N THR A 27 -0.12 -51.19 -9.13
CA THR A 27 -0.99 -50.13 -8.56
C THR A 27 -0.59 -49.61 -7.18
N ASP A 28 0.50 -50.10 -6.59
CA ASP A 28 0.90 -49.69 -5.23
C ASP A 28 2.08 -48.70 -5.18
N SER A 29 2.91 -48.64 -6.23
CA SER A 29 4.06 -47.71 -6.27
C SER A 29 3.67 -46.28 -6.64
N SER A 30 2.51 -46.09 -7.28
CA SER A 30 2.03 -44.79 -7.76
C SER A 30 1.40 -43.96 -6.64
N LYS A 31 0.81 -44.60 -5.62
CA LYS A 31 0.15 -43.92 -4.50
C LYS A 31 1.14 -43.36 -3.48
N GLN A 32 2.29 -44.00 -3.28
CA GLN A 32 3.33 -43.48 -2.40
C GLN A 32 4.05 -42.25 -3.01
N LEU A 33 4.29 -42.25 -4.32
CA LEU A 33 4.88 -41.10 -5.04
C LEU A 33 3.91 -39.93 -5.21
N GLU A 34 2.60 -40.17 -5.28
CA GLU A 34 1.59 -39.10 -5.31
C GLU A 34 1.40 -38.44 -3.94
N THR A 35 1.54 -39.19 -2.85
CA THR A 35 1.38 -38.66 -1.48
C THR A 35 2.60 -37.80 -1.08
N GLU A 36 3.83 -38.21 -1.43
CA GLU A 36 5.04 -37.39 -1.21
C GLU A 36 5.11 -36.15 -2.12
N ARG A 37 4.44 -36.19 -3.28
CA ARG A 37 4.40 -35.06 -4.23
C ARG A 37 3.30 -34.05 -3.89
N TYR A 38 2.34 -34.43 -3.03
CA TYR A 38 1.29 -33.54 -2.52
C TYR A 38 1.59 -32.93 -1.14
N GLU A 39 2.62 -33.40 -0.43
CA GLU A 39 3.14 -32.73 0.78
C GLU A 39 4.14 -31.60 0.46
N LYS A 40 4.60 -31.48 -0.79
CA LYS A 40 5.36 -30.32 -1.28
C LYS A 40 4.45 -29.25 -1.89
N LYS A 41 3.50 -28.69 -1.13
CA LYS A 41 2.82 -27.43 -1.50
C LYS A 41 2.02 -26.75 -0.39
N ASN A 42 2.51 -26.81 0.84
CA ASN A 42 2.15 -25.79 1.82
C ASN A 42 3.40 -25.41 2.62
N VAL A 43 4.44 -24.93 1.91
CA VAL A 43 5.40 -24.04 2.56
C VAL A 43 4.55 -22.84 2.95
N GLU A 44 4.20 -22.75 4.23
CA GLU A 44 3.45 -21.64 4.82
C GLU A 44 3.96 -20.36 4.17
N ALA A 45 3.07 -19.68 3.44
CA ALA A 45 3.45 -18.56 2.61
C ALA A 45 3.86 -17.41 3.53
N GLY A 46 5.13 -17.40 3.95
CA GLY A 46 5.66 -16.48 4.95
C GLY A 46 5.36 -15.03 4.61
N ASN A 47 5.20 -14.19 5.61
CA ASN A 47 4.59 -12.86 5.43
C ASN A 47 5.25 -12.02 4.31
N CYS A 48 6.59 -12.02 4.22
CA CYS A 48 7.38 -11.21 3.29
C CYS A 48 7.92 -12.01 2.07
N TYR A 49 8.51 -11.32 1.07
CA TYR A 49 9.20 -11.96 -0.07
C TYR A 49 10.32 -12.91 0.36
N CYS A 50 10.97 -12.64 1.48
CA CYS A 50 12.03 -13.48 2.03
C CYS A 50 11.50 -14.74 2.74
N GLY A 51 10.17 -14.92 2.81
CA GLY A 51 9.52 -16.03 3.50
C GLY A 51 9.56 -15.95 5.02
N LYS A 52 10.16 -14.90 5.60
CA LYS A 52 10.22 -14.70 7.05
C LYS A 52 8.98 -13.97 7.57
N ASP A 53 8.73 -14.16 8.86
CA ASP A 53 7.66 -13.49 9.58
C ASP A 53 7.93 -12.01 9.86
N ARG A 54 6.91 -11.37 10.44
CA ARG A 54 6.98 -10.00 10.91
C ARG A 54 8.10 -9.82 11.92
N ASN A 55 8.69 -8.63 11.92
CA ASN A 55 9.65 -8.22 12.92
C ASN A 55 9.35 -6.77 13.29
N LEU A 56 8.78 -6.59 14.47
CA LEU A 56 8.33 -5.30 14.96
C LEU A 56 9.47 -4.31 15.25
N ASN A 57 10.73 -4.79 15.26
CA ASN A 57 11.91 -3.95 15.47
C ASN A 57 12.43 -3.28 14.20
N ILE A 58 11.85 -3.60 13.04
CA ILE A 58 12.23 -3.02 11.75
C ILE A 58 11.01 -2.43 11.05
N ILE A 59 11.25 -1.68 9.99
CA ILE A 59 10.17 -1.12 9.17
C ILE A 59 9.55 -2.24 8.34
N GLU A 60 8.23 -2.35 8.42
CA GLU A 60 7.44 -3.28 7.62
C GLU A 60 6.21 -2.56 7.04
N LEU A 61 5.84 -2.94 5.82
CA LEU A 61 4.74 -2.37 5.06
C LEU A 61 3.67 -3.42 4.75
N LEU A 62 2.42 -3.10 5.02
CA LEU A 62 1.27 -3.93 4.70
C LEU A 62 0.85 -3.68 3.25
N CYS A 63 0.73 -4.73 2.43
CA CYS A 63 0.16 -4.59 1.09
C CYS A 63 -1.35 -4.41 1.16
N ALA A 64 -1.88 -3.41 0.44
CA ALA A 64 -3.31 -3.12 0.45
C ALA A 64 -4.16 -4.26 -0.15
N ASN A 65 -3.63 -5.00 -1.13
CA ASN A 65 -4.38 -6.06 -1.81
C ASN A 65 -4.30 -7.41 -1.10
N CYS A 66 -3.09 -7.95 -0.92
CA CYS A 66 -2.92 -9.30 -0.35
C CYS A 66 -2.84 -9.32 1.19
N THR A 67 -2.84 -8.15 1.84
CA THR A 67 -2.80 -8.03 3.31
C THR A 67 -1.59 -8.71 3.98
N ARG A 68 -0.51 -8.91 3.23
CA ARG A 68 0.77 -9.44 3.71
C ARG A 68 1.75 -8.33 4.08
N TRP A 69 2.64 -8.62 5.01
CA TRP A 69 3.65 -7.69 5.51
C TRP A 69 5.01 -7.89 4.83
N PHE A 70 5.63 -6.80 4.40
CA PHE A 70 6.89 -6.80 3.69
C PHE A 70 7.91 -5.94 4.42
N HIS A 71 9.09 -6.51 4.72
CA HIS A 71 10.18 -5.75 5.34
C HIS A 71 10.70 -4.69 4.38
N GLU A 72 11.07 -3.52 4.91
CA GLU A 72 11.67 -2.44 4.13
C GLU A 72 12.90 -2.91 3.33
N SER A 73 13.77 -3.72 3.94
CA SER A 73 14.95 -4.29 3.28
C SER A 73 14.66 -5.27 2.14
N CYS A 74 13.44 -5.78 2.03
CA CYS A 74 13.02 -6.69 0.97
C CYS A 74 12.32 -5.95 -0.19
N ILE A 75 12.11 -4.64 -0.07
CA ILE A 75 11.43 -3.80 -1.06
C ILE A 75 12.50 -3.11 -1.92
N GLY A 76 12.39 -3.21 -3.24
CA GLY A 76 13.37 -2.64 -4.17
C GLY A 76 13.13 -1.16 -4.49
N TYR A 77 12.05 -0.59 -3.97
CA TYR A 77 11.65 0.80 -4.17
C TYR A 77 12.30 1.73 -3.14
N GLN A 78 12.73 2.92 -3.54
CA GLN A 78 13.29 3.92 -2.62
C GLN A 78 12.17 4.57 -1.79
N LEU A 79 11.97 4.09 -0.56
CA LEU A 79 10.87 4.51 0.32
C LEU A 79 11.08 5.87 1.01
N GLY A 80 12.34 6.33 1.13
CA GLY A 80 12.69 7.54 1.88
C GLY A 80 12.74 7.29 3.39
N LYS A 81 12.63 8.36 4.19
CA LYS A 81 12.68 8.27 5.67
C LYS A 81 11.36 7.70 6.21
N LEU A 82 11.45 6.61 6.96
CA LEU A 82 10.32 5.93 7.61
C LEU A 82 10.66 5.53 9.05
N VAL A 83 9.63 5.17 9.80
CA VAL A 83 9.72 4.56 11.13
C VAL A 83 8.81 3.33 11.18
N PRO A 84 9.08 2.35 12.07
CA PRO A 84 8.14 1.25 12.32
C PRO A 84 6.76 1.76 12.76
N PHE A 85 5.73 0.92 12.60
CA PHE A 85 4.34 1.23 12.98
C PHE A 85 3.68 2.42 12.26
N LEU A 86 4.28 2.94 11.19
CA LEU A 86 3.66 3.99 10.38
C LEU A 86 2.33 3.49 9.78
N THR A 87 1.29 4.34 9.73
CA THR A 87 -0.03 3.92 9.20
C THR A 87 -0.56 4.80 8.06
N ASN A 88 0.07 5.92 7.77
CA ASN A 88 -0.33 6.91 6.76
C ASN A 88 0.36 6.65 5.42
N TYR A 89 0.23 5.45 4.89
CA TYR A 89 0.73 5.10 3.56
C TYR A 89 -0.17 4.10 2.85
N VAL A 90 0.03 3.98 1.54
CA VAL A 90 -0.50 2.91 0.69
C VAL A 90 0.66 2.20 0.06
N PHE A 91 0.69 0.88 0.20
CA PHE A 91 1.72 0.03 -0.40
C PHE A 91 1.08 -1.09 -1.22
N LEU A 92 1.63 -1.35 -2.41
CA LEU A 92 1.33 -2.52 -3.22
C LEU A 92 2.62 -3.27 -3.50
N CYS A 93 2.63 -4.57 -3.19
CA CYS A 93 3.75 -5.45 -3.49
C CYS A 93 3.83 -5.73 -5.00
N LYS A 94 4.99 -6.23 -5.46
CA LYS A 94 5.25 -6.60 -6.86
C LYS A 94 4.17 -7.53 -7.42
N ASN A 95 3.73 -8.50 -6.63
CA ASN A 95 2.76 -9.51 -7.06
C ASN A 95 1.32 -8.97 -7.16
N CYS A 96 1.03 -7.86 -6.49
CA CYS A 96 -0.29 -7.22 -6.54
C CYS A 96 -0.33 -6.00 -7.46
N SER A 97 0.83 -5.51 -7.90
CA SER A 97 0.94 -4.37 -8.80
C SER A 97 0.75 -4.81 -10.25
N PRO A 98 -0.09 -4.13 -11.04
CA PRO A 98 -0.32 -4.48 -12.45
C PRO A 98 0.92 -4.27 -13.33
N THR A 99 1.89 -3.46 -12.89
CA THR A 99 3.16 -3.24 -13.59
C THR A 99 4.26 -4.22 -13.17
N GLY A 100 4.00 -5.07 -12.17
CA GLY A 100 5.03 -5.91 -11.53
C GLY A 100 6.03 -5.15 -10.67
N LEU A 101 5.83 -3.83 -10.47
CA LEU A 101 6.70 -2.97 -9.66
C LEU A 101 6.00 -2.57 -8.36
N GLU A 102 6.75 -2.52 -7.26
CA GLU A 102 6.25 -1.98 -5.99
C GLU A 102 5.78 -0.53 -6.15
N THR A 103 4.66 -0.21 -5.51
CA THR A 103 4.20 1.18 -5.39
C THR A 103 4.07 1.55 -3.93
N PHE A 104 4.66 2.67 -3.55
CA PHE A 104 4.54 3.22 -2.21
C PHE A 104 4.13 4.68 -2.29
N LYS A 105 3.12 5.06 -1.51
CA LYS A 105 2.73 6.45 -1.36
C LYS A 105 2.37 6.77 0.07
N LYS A 106 3.09 7.74 0.64
CA LYS A 106 2.77 8.33 1.94
C LYS A 106 1.64 9.35 1.80
N SER A 107 0.68 9.32 2.71
CA SER A 107 -0.35 10.34 2.85
C SER A 107 -0.03 11.25 4.03
N GLN A 108 -0.68 12.41 4.08
CA GLN A 108 -0.62 13.30 5.23
C GLN A 108 -1.10 12.56 6.49
N ALA A 109 -0.25 12.47 7.52
CA ALA A 109 -0.63 11.88 8.81
C ALA A 109 -1.55 12.81 9.58
N GLN A 110 -2.58 12.26 10.20
CA GLN A 110 -3.31 12.96 11.25
C GLN A 110 -2.52 12.93 12.56
N THR A 111 -2.71 13.93 13.42
CA THR A 111 -1.95 14.04 14.68
C THR A 111 -2.10 12.80 15.56
N PHE A 112 -3.30 12.23 15.65
CA PHE A 112 -3.52 11.00 16.42
C PHE A 112 -2.70 9.81 15.87
N GLN A 113 -2.57 9.68 14.55
CA GLN A 113 -1.78 8.60 13.92
C GLN A 113 -0.29 8.75 14.25
N MET A 114 0.21 10.00 14.26
CA MET A 114 1.58 10.28 14.69
C MET A 114 1.78 9.90 16.16
N CYS A 115 0.81 10.18 17.03
CA CYS A 115 0.86 9.81 18.44
C CYS A 115 0.86 8.29 18.63
N ILE A 116 0.00 7.56 17.91
CA ILE A 116 0.00 6.08 17.93
C ILE A 116 1.38 5.55 17.51
N THR A 117 1.91 6.05 16.40
CA THR A 117 3.21 5.62 15.88
C THR A 117 4.32 5.89 16.90
N ALA A 118 4.31 7.07 17.54
CA ALA A 118 5.30 7.42 18.56
C ALA A 118 5.25 6.50 19.78
N ILE A 119 4.07 6.34 20.38
CA ILE A 119 3.89 5.51 21.58
C ILE A 119 4.22 4.03 21.27
N ALA A 120 3.83 3.53 20.10
CA ALA A 120 4.15 2.16 19.68
C ALA A 120 5.67 1.92 19.57
N ASN A 121 6.41 2.87 18.97
CA ASN A 121 7.86 2.76 18.87
C ASN A 121 8.55 2.87 20.24
N LEU A 122 8.07 3.75 21.13
CA LEU A 122 8.57 3.85 22.50
C LEU A 122 8.32 2.56 23.29
N GLN A 123 7.13 1.96 23.17
CA GLN A 123 6.77 0.69 23.78
C GLN A 123 7.63 -0.47 23.25
N GLN A 124 7.83 -0.54 21.92
CA GLN A 124 8.68 -1.56 21.31
C GLN A 124 10.14 -1.41 21.76
N THR A 125 10.65 -0.18 21.84
CA THR A 125 12.01 0.11 22.32
C THR A 125 12.17 -0.32 23.78
N SER A 126 11.21 0.04 24.63
CA SER A 126 11.21 -0.35 26.03
C SER A 126 11.12 -1.87 26.23
N SER A 127 10.35 -2.58 25.40
CA SER A 127 10.29 -4.04 25.42
C SER A 127 11.62 -4.67 24.99
N LYS A 128 12.28 -4.13 23.95
CA LYS A 128 13.61 -4.57 23.51
C LYS A 128 14.68 -4.36 24.59
N GLU A 129 14.57 -3.31 25.39
CA GLU A 129 15.45 -3.02 26.53
C GLU A 129 15.08 -3.79 27.80
N GLY A 130 13.96 -4.53 27.80
CA GLY A 130 13.49 -5.33 28.94
C GLY A 130 12.75 -4.56 30.03
N THR A 131 12.53 -3.25 29.87
CA THR A 131 11.80 -2.42 30.85
C THR A 131 10.29 -2.55 30.72
N ASN A 132 9.77 -2.93 29.53
CA ASN A 132 8.36 -3.21 29.25
C ASN A 132 7.39 -2.10 29.71
N LYS A 133 7.81 -0.84 29.59
CA LYS A 133 6.98 0.34 29.86
C LYS A 133 5.87 0.44 28.81
N THR A 134 4.68 0.78 29.28
CA THR A 134 3.47 0.95 28.47
C THR A 134 2.92 2.38 28.49
N MET A 135 3.41 3.22 29.42
CA MET A 135 3.00 4.61 29.62
C MET A 135 4.19 5.54 29.45
N PHE A 136 4.01 6.63 28.72
CA PHE A 136 5.08 7.54 28.32
C PHE A 136 4.70 9.01 28.56
N SER A 137 5.66 9.81 29.01
CA SER A 137 5.43 11.22 29.29
C SER A 137 5.26 12.02 28.01
N LYS A 138 4.20 12.83 27.94
CA LYS A 138 3.94 13.70 26.79
C LYS A 138 5.15 14.59 26.47
N ASP A 139 5.66 15.27 27.49
CA ASP A 139 6.68 16.32 27.33
C ASP A 139 8.10 15.78 27.27
N LYS A 140 8.39 14.66 27.95
CA LYS A 140 9.74 14.08 28.02
C LYS A 140 10.01 13.04 26.94
N GLU A 141 8.99 12.37 26.40
CA GLU A 141 9.17 11.23 25.49
C GLU A 141 8.39 11.38 24.18
N ILE A 142 7.07 11.60 24.24
CA ILE A 142 6.22 11.61 23.03
C ILE A 142 6.57 12.80 22.12
N ILE A 143 6.59 14.03 22.66
CA ILE A 143 6.93 15.23 21.87
C ILE A 143 8.36 15.14 21.30
N PRO A 144 9.40 14.83 22.10
CA PRO A 144 10.76 14.66 21.57
C PRO A 144 10.87 13.60 20.47
N TYR A 145 10.16 12.47 20.59
CA TYR A 145 10.11 11.45 19.55
C TYR A 145 9.53 12.00 18.24
N LEU A 146 8.39 12.71 18.33
CA LEU A 146 7.74 13.33 17.17
C LEU A 146 8.65 14.39 16.50
N GLU A 147 9.38 15.16 17.30
CA GLU A 147 10.33 16.17 16.80
C GLU A 147 11.51 15.57 16.07
N TYR A 148 12.09 14.50 16.63
CA TYR A 148 13.24 13.81 16.05
C TYR A 148 12.86 13.08 14.75
N HIS A 149 11.68 12.45 14.70
CA HIS A 149 11.22 11.68 13.54
C HIS A 149 10.23 12.42 12.63
N TRP A 150 10.17 13.76 12.69
CA TRP A 150 9.14 14.55 12.00
C TRP A 150 9.00 14.24 10.50
N GLU A 151 10.11 14.23 9.76
CA GLU A 151 10.13 13.95 8.32
C GLU A 151 9.71 12.50 7.99
N ALA A 152 9.96 11.57 8.92
CA ALA A 152 9.56 10.17 8.78
C ALA A 152 8.08 9.94 9.10
N LEU A 153 7.46 10.80 9.91
CA LEU A 153 6.05 10.68 10.30
C LEU A 153 5.09 11.39 9.33
N THR A 154 5.44 12.61 8.90
CA THR A 154 4.54 13.45 8.10
C THR A 154 5.23 14.04 6.89
N THR A 155 4.42 14.50 5.92
CA THR A 155 4.87 15.23 4.72
C THR A 155 4.84 16.74 4.92
N THR A 156 4.33 17.23 6.06
CA THR A 156 4.33 18.66 6.38
C THR A 156 5.73 19.10 6.81
N SER A 157 6.15 20.29 6.38
CA SER A 157 7.39 20.88 6.87
C SER A 157 7.36 21.07 8.39
N ARG A 158 8.51 20.86 9.04
CA ARG A 158 8.63 21.04 10.48
C ARG A 158 8.41 22.50 10.85
N ARG A 159 7.57 22.73 11.86
CA ARG A 159 7.42 24.05 12.48
C ARG A 159 8.44 24.18 13.61
N VAL A 160 9.13 25.31 13.67
CA VAL A 160 10.11 25.61 14.72
C VAL A 160 9.43 26.02 16.04
N THR A 161 8.16 26.42 15.98
CA THR A 161 7.37 26.86 17.14
C THR A 161 6.86 25.67 17.96
N THR A 162 6.74 25.80 19.28
CA THR A 162 6.16 24.78 20.18
C THR A 162 4.62 24.72 20.16
N SER A 163 3.94 25.62 19.45
CA SER A 163 2.47 25.72 19.43
C SER A 163 1.74 24.46 18.97
N TRP A 164 2.40 23.59 18.18
CA TRP A 164 1.83 22.32 17.75
C TRP A 164 1.77 21.27 18.86
N HIS A 165 2.51 21.44 19.97
CA HIS A 165 2.39 20.59 21.16
C HIS A 165 0.95 20.60 21.70
N VAL A 166 0.25 21.74 21.60
CA VAL A 166 -1.16 21.85 21.97
C VAL A 166 -2.05 20.98 21.06
N THR A 167 -1.71 20.86 19.77
CA THR A 167 -2.43 19.97 18.85
C THR A 167 -2.23 18.51 19.23
N VAL A 168 -1.03 18.13 19.68
CA VAL A 168 -0.76 16.79 20.23
C VAL A 168 -1.59 16.54 21.47
N THR A 169 -1.58 17.46 22.44
CA THR A 169 -2.40 17.36 23.66
C THR A 169 -3.89 17.18 23.32
N LYS A 170 -4.42 17.98 22.40
CA LYS A 170 -5.82 17.87 21.98
C LYS A 170 -6.12 16.53 21.31
N ALA A 171 -5.21 16.00 20.48
CA ALA A 171 -5.38 14.71 19.82
C ALA A 171 -5.36 13.56 20.82
N LEU A 172 -4.43 13.58 21.77
CA LEU A 172 -4.35 12.59 22.84
C LEU A 172 -5.63 12.61 23.68
N ILE A 173 -6.04 13.78 24.18
CA ILE A 173 -7.22 13.94 25.05
C ILE A 173 -8.51 13.49 24.37
N LYS A 174 -8.71 13.87 23.10
CA LYS A 174 -9.92 13.56 22.36
C LYS A 174 -10.21 12.05 22.29
N ASP A 175 -9.16 11.22 22.23
CA ASP A 175 -9.27 9.78 21.98
C ASP A 175 -8.75 8.92 23.17
N ILE A 176 -8.73 9.44 24.41
CA ILE A 176 -8.29 8.75 25.67
C ILE A 176 -9.07 7.47 26.02
N HIS A 177 -10.24 7.22 25.44
CA HIS A 177 -10.98 5.98 25.72
C HIS A 177 -11.21 5.15 24.45
N ILE A 178 -10.54 5.54 23.36
CA ILE A 178 -10.69 4.91 22.05
C ILE A 178 -9.34 4.40 21.55
N LEU A 179 -8.28 5.21 21.67
CA LEU A 179 -6.94 4.92 21.16
C LEU A 179 -5.87 4.94 22.25
N PHE A 180 -5.98 5.87 23.21
CA PHE A 180 -4.94 6.14 24.21
C PHE A 180 -5.39 5.78 25.61
N VAL A 181 -4.48 5.59 26.54
CA VAL A 181 -4.76 5.58 27.99
C VAL A 181 -4.10 6.81 28.60
N PHE A 182 -4.68 7.39 29.65
CA PHE A 182 -4.13 8.55 30.34
C PHE A 182 -3.93 8.24 31.82
N GLU A 183 -2.75 8.62 32.33
CA GLU A 183 -2.41 8.60 33.75
C GLU A 183 -1.73 9.92 34.13
N ASP A 184 -2.03 10.41 35.34
CA ASP A 184 -1.37 11.58 35.89
C ASP A 184 -0.33 11.13 36.93
N HIS A 185 0.95 11.39 36.65
CA HIS A 185 2.07 10.97 37.50
C HIS A 185 2.67 12.17 38.24
N PRO A 186 2.87 12.11 39.57
CA PRO A 186 3.31 13.25 40.36
C PRO A 186 4.65 13.88 39.91
N THR A 187 5.57 13.09 39.35
CA THR A 187 6.91 13.55 38.94
C THR A 187 7.11 13.64 37.43
N ASP A 188 6.31 12.90 36.66
CA ASP A 188 6.47 12.78 35.20
C ASP A 188 5.34 13.45 34.42
N GLY A 189 4.37 13.99 35.16
CA GLY A 189 3.23 14.72 34.64
C GLY A 189 2.28 13.80 33.88
N HIS A 190 1.77 14.31 32.77
CA HIS A 190 0.80 13.62 31.95
C HIS A 190 1.43 12.47 31.14
N MET A 191 1.05 11.24 31.49
CA MET A 191 1.50 10.01 30.86
C MET A 191 0.41 9.46 29.92
N TYR A 192 0.83 8.95 28.76
CA TYR A 192 -0.06 8.35 27.79
C TYR A 192 0.45 6.99 27.31
N GLY A 193 -0.47 6.05 27.12
CA GLY A 193 -0.22 4.73 26.55
C GLY A 193 -1.19 4.41 25.42
N LEU A 194 -1.07 3.23 24.81
CA LEU A 194 -2.06 2.70 23.87
C LEU A 194 -3.08 1.84 24.61
N ILE A 195 -4.35 1.93 24.23
CA ILE A 195 -5.39 1.00 24.74
C ILE A 195 -5.11 -0.42 24.28
N ASN A 196 -4.75 -0.58 23.00
CA ASN A 196 -4.36 -1.88 22.48
C ASN A 196 -2.85 -2.06 22.66
N SER A 197 -2.47 -2.93 23.61
CA SER A 197 -1.08 -3.24 23.90
C SER A 197 -0.42 -4.12 22.83
N ASP A 198 -1.21 -4.81 22.00
CA ASP A 198 -0.69 -5.63 20.92
C ASP A 198 -0.37 -4.76 19.69
N LEU A 199 0.92 -4.47 19.53
CA LEU A 199 1.44 -3.64 18.46
C LEU A 199 1.28 -4.28 17.07
N THR A 200 1.03 -5.59 16.98
CA THR A 200 0.80 -6.27 15.69
C THR A 200 -0.49 -5.79 15.00
N HIS A 201 -1.43 -5.24 15.77
CA HIS A 201 -2.69 -4.70 15.24
C HIS A 201 -2.54 -3.31 14.62
N ILE A 202 -1.41 -2.63 14.81
CA ILE A 202 -1.17 -1.31 14.22
C ILE A 202 -0.92 -1.49 12.72
N LYS A 203 -1.87 -0.99 11.91
CA LYS A 203 -1.79 -1.06 10.45
C LYS A 203 -2.57 0.08 9.78
N PRO A 204 -2.25 0.42 8.52
CA PRO A 204 -3.07 1.33 7.73
C PRO A 204 -4.53 0.84 7.64
N ASN A 205 -5.48 1.76 7.82
CA ASN A 205 -6.90 1.46 7.63
C ASN A 205 -7.28 1.67 6.16
N TYR A 206 -6.93 0.71 5.31
CA TYR A 206 -7.22 0.78 3.87
C TYR A 206 -8.72 0.85 3.57
N GLU A 207 -9.56 0.21 4.38
CA GLU A 207 -11.01 0.28 4.23
C GLU A 207 -11.54 1.71 4.40
N ALA A 208 -11.08 2.43 5.43
CA ALA A 208 -11.42 3.84 5.62
C ALA A 208 -10.86 4.72 4.49
N MET A 209 -9.68 4.41 3.96
CA MET A 209 -9.10 5.12 2.81
C MET A 209 -9.90 4.90 1.52
N ILE A 210 -10.44 3.71 1.30
CA ILE A 210 -11.36 3.39 0.20
C ILE A 210 -12.67 4.15 0.37
N LYS A 211 -13.32 4.05 1.54
CA LYS A 211 -14.57 4.75 1.84
C LYS A 211 -14.44 6.27 1.74
N GLY A 212 -13.27 6.81 2.10
CA GLY A 212 -12.92 8.22 1.97
C GLY A 212 -12.57 8.68 0.56
N GLY A 213 -12.58 7.78 -0.43
CA GLY A 213 -12.31 8.10 -1.84
C GLY A 213 -10.84 8.33 -2.19
N THR A 214 -9.92 8.10 -1.25
CA THR A 214 -8.46 8.20 -1.49
C THR A 214 -7.90 6.98 -2.23
N LEU A 215 -8.58 5.84 -2.09
CA LEU A 215 -8.31 4.60 -2.79
C LEU A 215 -9.56 4.17 -3.59
N LYS A 216 -9.36 3.61 -4.78
CA LYS A 216 -10.43 3.01 -5.59
C LYS A 216 -10.20 1.51 -5.67
N VAL A 217 -11.25 0.73 -5.45
CA VAL A 217 -11.26 -0.69 -5.77
C VAL A 217 -11.66 -0.83 -7.23
N THR A 218 -10.82 -1.49 -8.02
CA THR A 218 -11.13 -1.88 -9.40
C THR A 218 -11.13 -3.41 -9.50
N ASP A 219 -11.56 -3.96 -10.63
CA ASP A 219 -11.52 -5.41 -10.88
C ASP A 219 -10.09 -5.98 -10.83
N MET A 220 -9.06 -5.12 -10.90
CA MET A 220 -7.65 -5.47 -10.77
C MET A 220 -7.08 -5.24 -9.34
N GLY A 221 -7.92 -4.96 -8.34
CA GLY A 221 -7.53 -4.69 -6.96
C GLY A 221 -7.57 -3.21 -6.58
N ILE A 222 -6.96 -2.86 -5.44
CA ILE A 222 -6.94 -1.47 -4.95
C ILE A 222 -5.92 -0.68 -5.77
N GLN A 223 -6.39 0.39 -6.41
CA GLN A 223 -5.56 1.37 -7.10
C GLN A 223 -5.63 2.72 -6.41
N HIS A 224 -4.52 3.44 -6.44
CA HIS A 224 -4.46 4.80 -5.96
C HIS A 224 -5.14 5.75 -6.95
N VAL A 225 -6.01 6.66 -6.46
CA VAL A 225 -6.65 7.66 -7.30
C VAL A 225 -5.72 8.87 -7.46
N PRO A 226 -5.21 9.20 -8.66
CA PRO A 226 -4.50 10.46 -8.83
C PRO A 226 -5.46 11.61 -8.47
N VAL A 227 -5.06 12.44 -7.49
CA VAL A 227 -5.81 13.64 -7.08
C VAL A 227 -5.58 14.71 -8.14
N SER A 228 -6.27 14.61 -9.26
CA SER A 228 -6.46 15.72 -10.18
C SER A 228 -7.57 16.62 -9.62
N GLY A 229 -7.17 17.72 -8.99
CA GLY A 229 -7.96 18.95 -8.79
C GLY A 229 -9.40 18.83 -8.25
N GLY A 230 -9.59 19.28 -7.01
CA GLY A 230 -10.87 19.86 -6.56
C GLY A 230 -11.94 18.86 -6.13
N VAL A 231 -12.08 18.72 -4.82
CA VAL A 231 -13.23 18.05 -4.19
C VAL A 231 -14.47 18.92 -4.44
N LYS A 232 -15.24 18.62 -5.49
CA LYS A 232 -16.62 19.13 -5.63
C LYS A 232 -17.60 18.04 -5.27
N SER A 233 -18.08 18.14 -4.03
CA SER A 233 -19.29 17.50 -3.52
C SER A 233 -20.44 17.63 -4.53
N ARG A 234 -21.04 16.51 -4.92
CA ARG A 234 -22.25 16.47 -5.75
C ARG A 234 -23.47 16.63 -4.84
N ASN A 235 -24.12 17.79 -4.92
CA ASN A 235 -25.47 17.98 -4.44
C ASN A 235 -26.30 18.71 -5.51
N ALA A 236 -27.52 18.21 -5.73
CA ALA A 236 -28.67 18.86 -6.39
C ALA A 236 -28.64 19.17 -7.92
N LYS A 237 -29.20 18.20 -8.66
CA LYS A 237 -30.13 18.31 -9.81
C LYS A 237 -30.65 19.73 -10.15
N ARG A 238 -30.39 20.24 -11.36
CA ARG A 238 -31.27 21.23 -12.04
C ARG A 238 -31.36 21.00 -13.56
N LYS A 239 -32.56 20.54 -13.92
CA LYS A 239 -33.38 20.63 -15.15
C LYS A 239 -32.71 21.01 -16.48
N PHE A 240 -32.86 20.08 -17.44
CA PHE A 240 -32.85 20.30 -18.89
C PHE A 240 -34.09 21.09 -19.35
N PHE A 241 -33.89 21.97 -20.33
CA PHE A 241 -34.85 22.48 -21.32
C PHE A 241 -34.11 22.32 -22.67
N GLY A 242 -34.54 21.49 -23.63
CA GLY A 242 -35.62 21.75 -24.61
C GLY A 242 -35.16 22.83 -25.60
N ASP A 243 -35.11 22.72 -26.92
CA ASP A 243 -35.57 21.77 -27.96
C ASP A 243 -34.90 22.25 -29.29
N VAL A 244 -35.12 21.53 -30.40
CA VAL A 244 -35.03 21.88 -31.84
C VAL A 244 -33.93 21.23 -32.72
N GLY A 245 -34.40 20.41 -33.67
CA GLY A 245 -34.01 20.53 -35.08
C GLY A 245 -33.41 19.30 -35.76
N ALA A 246 -34.26 18.40 -36.24
CA ALA A 246 -33.90 17.35 -37.20
C ALA A 246 -33.72 17.93 -38.61
N GLN A 247 -32.74 17.41 -39.38
CA GLN A 247 -32.85 17.21 -40.84
C GLN A 247 -31.70 16.35 -41.37
N GLY A 248 -32.03 15.31 -42.14
CA GLY A 248 -31.07 14.48 -42.87
C GLY A 248 -31.08 14.77 -44.38
N LYS A 249 -29.97 14.43 -45.07
CA LYS A 249 -29.93 13.86 -46.44
C LYS A 249 -28.48 13.50 -46.88
N LYS A 250 -28.40 12.30 -47.49
CA LYS A 250 -27.40 11.59 -48.31
C LYS A 250 -26.11 12.31 -48.80
N GLY A 251 -25.00 11.55 -48.81
CA GLY A 251 -23.87 11.71 -49.75
C GLY A 251 -22.68 10.78 -49.47
N ARG A 252 -22.32 9.90 -50.43
CA ARG A 252 -21.09 9.08 -50.44
C ARG A 252 -19.86 9.95 -50.70
N GLY A 253 -18.71 9.61 -50.11
CA GLY A 253 -17.39 10.12 -50.52
C GLY A 253 -16.33 9.94 -49.45
N VAL A 254 -15.37 9.04 -49.69
CA VAL A 254 -14.11 8.93 -48.95
C VAL A 254 -13.20 10.04 -49.45
N ASP A 255 -12.80 10.95 -48.57
CA ASP A 255 -11.60 11.76 -48.71
C ASP A 255 -11.13 12.22 -47.33
N LEU A 256 -9.85 12.02 -47.02
CA LEU A 256 -9.18 12.60 -45.86
C LEU A 256 -9.13 14.13 -46.05
N GLY A 257 -10.21 14.81 -45.68
CA GLY A 257 -10.31 16.26 -45.66
C GLY A 257 -10.26 16.79 -44.23
N THR A 258 -9.29 17.63 -43.94
CA THR A 258 -9.20 18.48 -42.75
C THR A 258 -10.58 19.07 -42.38
N PRO A 259 -11.03 18.96 -41.11
CA PRO A 259 -12.33 19.49 -40.74
C PRO A 259 -12.35 21.01 -40.92
N LYS A 260 -13.25 21.50 -41.78
CA LYS A 260 -13.50 22.94 -41.98
C LYS A 260 -13.93 23.56 -40.65
N LEU A 261 -13.10 24.47 -40.16
CA LEU A 261 -13.38 25.27 -38.97
C LEU A 261 -14.50 26.28 -39.25
N PRO A 262 -15.38 26.57 -38.27
CA PRO A 262 -16.25 27.74 -38.29
C PRO A 262 -15.41 29.03 -38.44
N ALA A 263 -16.01 30.11 -38.93
CA ALA A 263 -15.35 31.37 -39.30
C ALA A 263 -14.46 32.02 -38.21
N HIS A 264 -14.52 31.55 -36.97
CA HIS A 264 -13.67 32.00 -35.85
C HIS A 264 -12.44 31.10 -35.58
N GLY A 265 -12.08 30.17 -36.47
CA GLY A 265 -10.72 29.60 -36.57
C GLY A 265 -10.13 28.88 -35.35
N TYR A 266 -10.89 28.61 -34.28
CA TYR A 266 -10.40 27.93 -33.08
C TYR A 266 -11.29 26.73 -32.70
N PRO A 267 -10.70 25.58 -32.34
CA PRO A 267 -11.42 24.45 -31.76
C PRO A 267 -12.08 24.85 -30.43
N LEU A 268 -13.34 24.46 -30.25
CA LEU A 268 -14.16 24.75 -29.06
C LEU A 268 -13.56 24.19 -27.74
N ASP A 269 -12.61 23.26 -27.81
CA ASP A 269 -11.95 22.62 -26.66
C ASP A 269 -10.58 23.20 -26.31
N HIS A 270 -10.11 24.27 -26.97
CA HIS A 270 -8.85 24.90 -26.56
C HIS A 270 -9.07 25.76 -25.30
N PRO A 271 -8.34 25.52 -24.19
CA PRO A 271 -8.50 26.31 -22.98
C PRO A 271 -8.26 27.79 -23.29
N PHE A 272 -9.33 28.59 -23.18
CA PHE A 272 -9.28 30.01 -23.48
C PHE A 272 -8.25 30.70 -22.57
N ASN A 273 -7.34 31.48 -23.14
CA ASN A 273 -6.34 32.27 -22.41
C ASN A 273 -7.04 33.31 -21.51
N LYS A 274 -7.36 32.92 -20.27
CA LYS A 274 -7.60 33.84 -19.15
C LYS A 274 -6.52 33.59 -18.10
N ASP A 275 -6.19 34.65 -17.36
CA ASP A 275 -5.17 34.69 -16.30
C ASP A 275 -3.70 34.82 -16.74
N GLY A 276 -3.45 35.40 -17.92
CA GLY A 276 -2.10 35.85 -18.33
C GLY A 276 -1.17 34.77 -18.90
N TYR A 277 -1.64 33.53 -19.00
CA TYR A 277 -0.94 32.44 -19.68
C TYR A 277 -1.33 32.37 -21.16
N ARG A 278 -0.36 32.06 -22.03
CA ARG A 278 -0.57 31.85 -23.47
C ARG A 278 -0.26 30.40 -23.81
N TYR A 279 -1.26 29.66 -24.27
CA TYR A 279 -1.04 28.33 -24.85
C TYR A 279 -0.71 28.46 -26.34
N LEU A 280 0.32 27.73 -26.78
CA LEU A 280 0.71 27.59 -28.19
C LEU A 280 0.73 26.10 -28.52
N LEU A 281 0.29 25.75 -29.74
CA LEU A 281 0.43 24.40 -30.27
C LEU A 281 1.92 24.21 -30.61
N ALA A 282 2.59 23.27 -29.96
CA ALA A 282 3.97 22.91 -30.27
C ALA A 282 3.98 21.59 -31.04
N GLU A 283 4.67 21.56 -32.18
CA GLU A 283 4.96 20.33 -32.90
C GLU A 283 6.32 19.74 -32.47
N PRO A 284 6.52 18.41 -32.59
CA PRO A 284 7.79 17.78 -32.22
C PRO A 284 8.93 18.24 -33.14
N ASP A 285 9.99 18.80 -32.56
CA ASP A 285 11.19 19.22 -33.29
C ASP A 285 11.97 17.98 -33.83
N PRO A 286 12.17 17.84 -35.16
CA PRO A 286 12.88 16.72 -35.76
C PRO A 286 14.38 16.64 -35.46
N HIS A 287 15.01 17.71 -34.97
CA HIS A 287 16.47 17.77 -34.76
C HIS A 287 16.90 17.78 -33.29
N ALA A 288 15.96 17.65 -32.34
CA ALA A 288 16.29 17.64 -30.91
C ALA A 288 16.97 16.32 -30.49
N PRO A 289 18.18 16.34 -29.90
CA PRO A 289 18.82 15.14 -29.37
C PRO A 289 18.07 14.65 -28.10
N PHE A 290 18.03 13.32 -27.89
CA PHE A 290 17.37 12.57 -26.78
C PHE A 290 15.86 12.26 -26.93
N ARG A 291 15.53 11.40 -27.90
CA ARG A 291 14.16 11.00 -28.29
C ARG A 291 13.37 10.12 -27.30
N GLN A 292 13.93 9.71 -26.16
CA GLN A 292 13.34 8.66 -25.30
C GLN A 292 12.66 9.13 -24.00
N VAL A 293 12.71 10.43 -23.64
CA VAL A 293 12.24 10.87 -22.31
C VAL A 293 10.96 11.72 -22.34
N PHE A 294 10.53 12.24 -23.49
CA PHE A 294 9.38 13.15 -23.54
C PHE A 294 8.44 12.87 -24.71
N ILE A 295 7.72 11.75 -24.65
CA ILE A 295 6.53 11.55 -25.49
C ILE A 295 5.38 11.04 -24.62
N THR A 296 4.80 11.95 -23.84
CA THR A 296 3.36 12.02 -23.56
C THR A 296 3.03 13.41 -23.03
N TYR A 297 2.46 14.25 -23.88
CA TYR A 297 1.75 15.51 -23.57
C TYR A 297 2.44 16.50 -22.62
N THR A 298 3.36 17.31 -23.14
CA THR A 298 3.88 18.49 -22.43
C THR A 298 3.18 19.76 -22.90
N LEU A 299 2.20 20.22 -22.09
CA LEU A 299 1.84 21.63 -22.02
C LEU A 299 3.08 22.41 -21.54
N ILE A 300 3.65 23.26 -22.38
CA ILE A 300 4.73 24.16 -21.98
C ILE A 300 4.09 25.35 -21.26
N ILE A 301 4.27 25.44 -19.95
CA ILE A 301 3.93 26.63 -19.16
C ILE A 301 5.08 27.62 -19.31
N ILE A 302 4.88 28.69 -20.08
CA ILE A 302 5.81 29.83 -20.08
C ILE A 302 5.44 30.73 -18.89
N ILE A 303 6.24 30.68 -17.82
CA ILE A 303 6.16 31.65 -16.72
C ILE A 303 6.92 32.92 -17.16
N PRO A 304 6.31 34.11 -17.16
CA PRO A 304 7.02 35.33 -17.51
C PRO A 304 7.87 35.80 -16.33
N ARG A 305 9.14 36.09 -16.63
CA ARG A 305 10.21 36.64 -15.76
C ARG A 305 10.81 35.69 -14.74
N LEU A 306 11.92 35.08 -15.14
CA LEU A 306 13.15 35.06 -14.34
C LEU A 306 14.32 34.97 -15.33
N TYR A 307 15.10 36.05 -15.40
CA TYR A 307 16.41 36.04 -16.03
C TYR A 307 17.28 35.03 -15.28
N PHE A 308 17.75 33.99 -15.97
CA PHE A 308 18.90 33.20 -15.53
C PHE A 308 20.00 33.37 -16.58
N PHE A 309 21.01 34.16 -16.20
CA PHE A 309 22.38 34.00 -16.69
C PHE A 309 23.00 32.78 -16.00
N ILE A 310 23.88 32.08 -16.73
CA ILE A 310 24.95 31.10 -16.38
C ILE A 310 25.08 30.25 -17.67
N VAL A 311 26.14 30.24 -18.49
CA VAL A 311 27.55 30.67 -18.44
C VAL A 311 27.87 31.43 -19.73
#